data_AF-A0A7V4Q529-F1
#
_entry.id   AF-A0A7V4Q529-F1
#
_cell.length_a   1.000
_cell.length_b   1.000
_cell.length_c   1.000
_cell.angle_alpha   90.00
_cell.angle_beta   90.00
_cell.angle_gamma   90.00
#
_symmetry.space_group_name_H-M   'P 1'
#
loop_
_entity.id
_entity.type
_entity.pdbx_description
1 polymer ?
#
loop_
_entity_poly.entity_id
_entity_poly.type
_entity_poly.pdbx_seq_one_letter_code
_entity_poly.pdbx_strand_id
1 'polypeptide(L)'
;MNGFSLTIALFLLVFSGLTGCSTIMQGAPLPEGFAVREIAKADAGTPFAINPSGGFAAVSKGAVQVHDTGGAVRKITEGTPSALSFSPKGELLAAVLPAGNSSSLLLFDRQGKVVAGTVIGEQITSVAWRSESQLLATAVQITKFSFGSQL
;
A
#
# COMPACT_ATOMS: atom_id res chain seq x y z
N MET A 1 37.74 19.41 -41.88
CA MET A 1 36.53 18.86 -41.24
C MET A 1 36.05 19.90 -40.24
N ASN A 2 34.96 20.58 -40.57
CA ASN A 2 34.59 21.86 -39.95
C ASN A 2 33.87 21.65 -38.61
N GLY A 3 34.32 22.34 -37.55
CA GLY A 3 33.82 22.21 -36.18
C GLY A 3 32.31 22.42 -36.01
N PHE A 4 31.66 23.10 -36.96
CA PHE A 4 30.20 23.29 -37.00
C PHE A 4 29.41 21.98 -37.12
N SER A 5 29.98 20.97 -37.81
CA SER A 5 29.35 19.65 -37.96
C SER A 5 29.42 18.81 -36.68
N LEU A 6 30.49 19.01 -35.89
CA LEU A 6 30.69 18.28 -34.64
C LEU A 6 29.74 18.78 -33.54
N THR A 7 29.47 20.09 -33.48
CA THR A 7 28.57 20.67 -32.48
C THR A 7 27.11 20.27 -32.71
N ILE A 8 26.67 20.19 -33.97
CA ILE A 8 25.31 19.72 -34.33
C ILE A 8 25.15 18.23 -33.98
N ALA A 9 26.17 17.42 -34.28
CA ALA A 9 26.17 16.01 -33.94
C ALA A 9 26.09 15.78 -32.42
N LEU A 10 26.82 16.57 -31.62
CA LEU A 10 26.80 16.47 -30.16
C LEU A 10 25.44 16.88 -29.57
N PHE A 11 24.80 17.91 -30.14
CA PHE A 11 23.49 18.39 -29.67
C PHE A 11 22.37 17.38 -29.95
N LEU A 12 22.40 16.72 -31.12
CA LEU A 12 21.44 15.66 -31.47
C LEU A 12 21.62 14.41 -30.59
N LEU A 13 22.84 14.09 -30.19
CA LEU A 13 23.16 12.94 -29.33
C LEU A 13 22.70 13.18 -27.88
N VAL A 14 22.79 14.42 -27.37
CA VAL A 14 22.28 14.78 -26.04
C VAL A 14 20.74 14.80 -26.01
N PHE A 15 20.08 15.31 -27.05
CA PHE A 15 18.61 15.33 -27.13
C PHE A 15 17.99 13.93 -27.22
N SER A 16 18.66 13.00 -27.89
CA SER A 16 18.22 11.59 -27.98
C SER A 16 18.51 10.78 -26.72
N GLY A 17 19.40 11.24 -25.83
CA GLY A 17 19.60 10.67 -24.49
C GLY A 17 18.57 11.12 -23.46
N LEU A 18 17.98 12.31 -23.64
CA LEU A 18 17.00 12.90 -22.71
C LEU A 18 15.55 12.44 -22.95
N THR A 19 15.26 11.87 -24.12
CA THR A 19 13.98 11.23 -24.43
C THR A 19 13.96 9.74 -24.10
N GLY A 20 14.98 9.25 -23.36
CA GLY A 20 15.01 7.92 -22.77
C GLY A 20 13.70 7.65 -22.05
N CYS A 21 12.85 6.92 -22.76
CA CYS A 21 11.43 6.89 -22.57
C CYS A 21 11.10 6.45 -21.14
N SER A 22 10.37 7.30 -20.42
CA SER A 22 9.38 6.80 -19.47
C SER A 22 8.31 6.09 -20.31
N THR A 23 8.62 4.90 -20.81
CA THR A 23 7.56 4.00 -21.21
C THR A 23 6.82 3.70 -19.92
N ILE A 24 5.69 4.41 -19.76
CA ILE A 24 4.59 4.03 -18.89
C ILE A 24 4.56 2.50 -18.92
N MET A 25 4.51 1.86 -17.74
CA MET A 25 4.23 0.44 -17.64
C MET A 25 2.83 0.18 -18.22
N GLN A 26 2.69 0.22 -19.53
CA GLN A 26 1.61 -0.41 -20.25
C GLN A 26 1.95 -1.89 -20.10
N GLY A 27 1.43 -2.49 -19.04
CA GLY A 27 1.50 -3.93 -18.86
C GLY A 27 1.07 -4.62 -20.15
N ALA A 28 1.56 -5.85 -20.35
CA ALA A 28 1.16 -6.64 -21.50
C ALA A 28 -0.36 -6.58 -21.68
N PRO A 29 -0.87 -6.46 -22.93
CA PRO A 29 -2.30 -6.47 -23.18
C PRO A 29 -2.90 -7.71 -22.50
N LEU A 30 -4.06 -7.52 -21.87
CA LEU A 30 -4.75 -8.62 -21.19
C LEU A 30 -4.95 -9.76 -22.19
N PRO A 31 -4.81 -11.03 -21.75
CA PRO A 31 -5.08 -12.16 -22.62
C PRO A 31 -6.49 -12.06 -23.23
N GLU A 32 -6.66 -12.61 -24.43
CA GLU A 32 -7.96 -12.61 -25.09
C GLU A 32 -9.03 -13.23 -24.18
N GLY A 33 -10.21 -12.60 -24.13
CA GLY A 33 -11.32 -13.01 -23.27
C GLY A 33 -11.29 -12.46 -21.84
N PHE A 34 -10.26 -11.71 -21.44
CA PHE A 34 -10.20 -11.06 -20.12
C PHE A 34 -10.62 -9.58 -20.19
N ALA A 35 -11.36 -9.14 -19.18
CA ALA A 35 -11.75 -7.74 -18.99
C ALA A 35 -11.44 -7.28 -17.57
N VAL A 36 -10.96 -6.04 -17.43
CA VAL A 36 -10.83 -5.40 -16.11
C VAL A 36 -12.18 -4.84 -15.71
N ARG A 37 -12.56 -5.06 -14.46
CA ARG A 37 -13.73 -4.45 -13.84
C ARG A 37 -13.34 -3.77 -12.54
N GLU A 38 -13.82 -2.55 -12.36
CA GLU A 38 -13.73 -1.89 -11.06
C GLU A 38 -14.68 -2.59 -10.07
N ILE A 39 -14.13 -3.04 -8.93
CA ILE A 39 -14.88 -3.76 -7.89
C ILE A 39 -15.13 -2.92 -6.63
N ALA A 40 -14.28 -1.93 -6.34
CA ALA A 40 -14.52 -0.87 -5.35
C ALA A 40 -13.53 0.29 -5.51
N LYS A 41 -13.79 1.37 -4.76
CA LYS A 41 -12.88 2.50 -4.55
C LYS A 41 -12.41 2.55 -3.11
N ALA A 42 -11.11 2.79 -2.94
CA ALA A 42 -10.51 3.11 -1.65
C ALA A 42 -10.26 4.62 -1.56
N ASP A 43 -10.22 5.13 -0.32
CA ASP A 43 -9.80 6.50 -0.05
C ASP A 43 -8.32 6.67 -0.47
N ALA A 44 -7.97 7.79 -1.09
CA ALA A 44 -6.63 8.02 -1.61
C ALA A 44 -5.58 7.97 -0.49
N GLY A 45 -4.45 7.29 -0.74
CA GLY A 45 -3.34 7.19 0.23
C GLY A 45 -3.58 6.22 1.38
N THR A 46 -4.63 5.39 1.33
CA THR A 46 -4.95 4.42 2.38
C THR A 46 -4.55 2.99 1.97
N PRO A 47 -4.28 2.10 2.94
CA PRO A 47 -3.94 0.71 2.63
C PRO A 47 -5.16 -0.10 2.18
N PHE A 48 -4.87 -1.19 1.48
CA PHE A 48 -5.83 -2.26 1.19
C PHE A 48 -5.14 -3.62 1.36
N ALA A 49 -5.92 -4.69 1.52
CA ALA A 49 -5.41 -6.06 1.62
C ALA A 49 -6.33 -7.02 0.85
N ILE A 50 -5.75 -7.94 0.09
CA ILE A 50 -6.49 -8.98 -0.64
C ILE A 50 -6.53 -10.25 0.21
N ASN A 51 -7.70 -10.87 0.29
CA ASN A 51 -7.93 -12.17 0.89
C ASN A 51 -7.68 -13.26 -0.17
N PRO A 52 -7.09 -14.41 0.19
CA PRO A 52 -6.91 -15.55 -0.73
C PRO A 52 -8.16 -15.99 -1.50
N SER A 53 -9.35 -15.82 -0.92
CA SER A 53 -10.64 -16.11 -1.56
C SER A 53 -11.09 -15.07 -2.60
N GLY A 54 -10.32 -14.00 -2.80
CA GLY A 54 -10.60 -12.93 -3.75
C GLY A 54 -11.35 -11.73 -3.17
N GLY A 55 -11.90 -11.85 -1.94
CA GLY A 55 -12.38 -10.68 -1.20
C GLY A 55 -11.24 -9.73 -0.83
N PHE A 56 -11.55 -8.51 -0.41
CA PHE A 56 -10.52 -7.55 0.00
C PHE A 56 -11.00 -6.59 1.07
N ALA A 57 -10.06 -6.06 1.83
CA ALA A 57 -10.26 -5.00 2.81
C ALA A 57 -9.69 -3.70 2.24
N ALA A 58 -10.42 -2.60 2.37
CA ALA A 58 -9.96 -1.27 1.97
C ALA A 58 -10.54 -0.21 2.91
N VAL A 59 -9.91 0.96 2.97
CA VAL A 59 -10.49 2.11 3.65
C VAL A 59 -11.37 2.86 2.65
N SER A 60 -12.63 3.10 3.01
CA SER A 60 -13.55 3.89 2.20
C SER A 60 -14.46 4.69 3.13
N LYS A 61 -14.56 6.00 2.86
CA LYS A 61 -15.32 6.96 3.67
C LYS A 61 -14.87 6.94 5.15
N GLY A 62 -13.55 6.87 5.38
CA GLY A 62 -12.95 6.92 6.71
C GLY A 62 -13.17 5.66 7.56
N ALA A 63 -13.56 4.54 6.95
CA ALA A 63 -13.77 3.28 7.64
C ALA A 63 -13.13 2.12 6.87
N VAL A 64 -12.67 1.11 7.62
CA VAL A 64 -12.24 -0.16 7.05
C VAL A 64 -13.48 -0.96 6.65
N GLN A 65 -13.56 -1.32 5.37
CA GLN A 65 -14.62 -2.14 4.82
C GLN A 65 -14.03 -3.41 4.21
N VAL A 66 -14.72 -4.53 4.34
CA VAL A 66 -14.41 -5.77 3.64
C VAL A 66 -15.45 -6.02 2.57
N HIS A 67 -14.97 -6.23 1.36
CA HIS A 67 -15.73 -6.54 0.16
C HIS A 67 -15.54 -8.01 -0.18
N ASP A 68 -16.63 -8.74 -0.31
CA ASP A 68 -16.62 -10.10 -0.87
C ASP A 68 -16.66 -10.04 -2.40
N THR A 69 -16.16 -11.08 -3.05
CA THR A 69 -16.32 -11.38 -4.48
C THR A 69 -17.78 -11.34 -4.94
N GLY A 70 -18.73 -11.68 -4.06
CA GLY A 70 -20.18 -11.59 -4.33
C GLY A 70 -20.76 -10.17 -4.29
N GLY A 71 -19.95 -9.15 -3.99
CA GLY A 71 -20.38 -7.74 -3.89
C GLY A 71 -20.93 -7.33 -2.53
N ALA A 72 -21.01 -8.25 -1.56
CA ALA A 72 -21.36 -7.92 -0.18
C ALA A 72 -20.27 -7.03 0.44
N VAL A 73 -20.69 -5.96 1.10
CA VAL A 73 -19.80 -5.01 1.77
C VAL A 73 -20.15 -4.95 3.24
N ARG A 74 -19.13 -5.05 4.10
CA ARG A 74 -19.28 -4.92 5.54
C ARG A 74 -18.28 -3.94 6.11
N LYS A 75 -18.74 -3.08 7.00
CA LYS A 75 -17.90 -2.18 7.79
C LYS A 75 -17.30 -2.96 8.96
N ILE A 76 -15.99 -2.83 9.17
CA ILE A 76 -15.25 -3.52 10.23
C ILE A 76 -14.96 -2.58 11.38
N THR A 77 -14.39 -1.42 11.10
CA THR A 77 -14.06 -0.40 12.10
C THR A 77 -14.02 0.99 11.46
N GLU A 78 -14.24 2.01 12.27
CA GLU A 78 -13.91 3.39 11.91
C GLU A 78 -12.40 3.60 11.92
N GLY A 79 -11.95 4.62 11.20
CA GLY A 79 -10.58 5.10 11.20
C GLY A 79 -9.78 4.71 9.96
N THR A 80 -8.64 5.38 9.82
CA THR A 80 -7.70 5.19 8.70
C THR A 80 -6.50 4.41 9.20
N PRO A 81 -6.47 3.08 9.05
CA PRO A 81 -5.32 2.30 9.43
C PRO A 81 -4.08 2.68 8.63
N SER A 82 -2.90 2.55 9.24
CA SER A 82 -1.61 2.66 8.55
C SER A 82 -1.24 1.38 7.79
N ALA A 83 -1.77 0.23 8.22
CA ALA A 83 -1.55 -1.06 7.56
C ALA A 83 -2.74 -2.01 7.74
N LEU A 84 -2.96 -2.84 6.72
CA LEU A 84 -3.97 -3.91 6.69
C LEU A 84 -3.34 -5.21 6.17
N SER A 85 -3.70 -6.36 6.73
CA SER A 85 -3.25 -7.65 6.20
C SER A 85 -4.16 -8.80 6.61
N PHE A 86 -4.62 -9.59 5.63
CA PHE A 86 -5.34 -10.83 5.92
C PHE A 86 -4.37 -11.93 6.34
N SER A 87 -4.81 -12.77 7.31
CA SER A 87 -4.15 -14.04 7.61
C SER A 87 -4.08 -14.94 6.36
N PRO A 88 -3.18 -15.92 6.28
CA PRO A 88 -2.99 -16.73 5.07
C PRO A 88 -4.23 -17.51 4.61
N LYS A 89 -5.16 -17.87 5.50
CA LYS A 89 -6.48 -18.45 5.16
C LYS A 89 -7.59 -17.41 5.00
N GLY A 90 -7.32 -16.15 5.32
CA GLY A 90 -8.28 -15.05 5.20
C GLY A 90 -9.34 -15.00 6.31
N GLU A 91 -9.17 -15.76 7.39
CA GLU A 91 -10.12 -15.81 8.52
C GLU A 91 -9.97 -14.62 9.47
N LEU A 92 -8.77 -14.04 9.55
CA LEU A 92 -8.46 -12.86 10.34
C LEU A 92 -8.00 -11.71 9.46
N LEU A 93 -8.38 -10.49 9.84
CA LEU A 93 -7.85 -9.25 9.30
C LEU A 93 -7.07 -8.52 10.40
N ALA A 94 -5.78 -8.31 10.19
CA ALA A 94 -4.99 -7.40 11.01
C ALA A 94 -5.17 -5.96 10.50
N ALA A 95 -5.42 -5.03 11.42
CA ALA A 95 -5.42 -3.60 11.14
C ALA A 95 -4.61 -2.84 12.19
N VAL A 96 -3.82 -1.88 11.73
CA VAL A 96 -3.03 -0.99 12.57
C VAL A 96 -3.68 0.38 12.56
N LEU A 97 -4.24 0.80 13.68
CA LEU A 97 -4.86 2.12 13.84
C LEU A 97 -3.89 3.07 14.58
N PRO A 98 -3.42 4.15 13.94
CA PRO A 98 -2.60 5.16 14.60
C PRO A 98 -3.35 5.88 15.73
N ALA A 99 -2.67 6.13 16.84
CA ALA A 99 -3.17 6.88 17.99
C ALA A 99 -2.06 7.76 18.57
N GLY A 100 -1.94 8.99 18.07
CA GLY A 100 -0.85 9.91 18.43
C GLY A 100 0.50 9.32 18.05
N ASN A 101 1.37 9.07 19.04
CA ASN A 101 2.67 8.44 18.83
C ASN A 101 2.64 6.91 18.96
N SER A 102 1.51 6.33 19.31
CA SER A 102 1.31 4.88 19.46
C SER A 102 0.45 4.29 18.33
N SER A 103 0.43 2.96 18.24
CA SER A 103 -0.43 2.22 17.31
C SER A 103 -1.24 1.17 18.04
N SER A 104 -2.52 1.05 17.72
CA SER A 104 -3.33 -0.11 18.12
C SER A 104 -3.30 -1.14 17.01
N LEU A 105 -2.72 -2.31 17.28
CA LEU A 105 -2.79 -3.46 16.39
C LEU A 105 -3.97 -4.34 16.80
N LEU A 106 -4.98 -4.45 15.94
CA LEU A 106 -6.20 -5.19 16.18
C LEU A 106 -6.35 -6.34 15.18
N LEU A 107 -6.87 -7.47 15.65
CA LEU A 107 -7.28 -8.59 14.82
C LEU A 107 -8.80 -8.68 14.81
N PHE A 108 -9.37 -8.68 13.61
CA PHE A 108 -10.80 -8.83 13.38
C PHE A 108 -11.09 -10.20 12.77
N ASP A 109 -12.15 -10.85 13.22
CA ASP A 109 -12.70 -12.03 12.55
C ASP A 109 -13.48 -11.65 11.28
N ARG A 110 -14.03 -12.67 10.60
CA ARG A 110 -14.85 -12.47 9.39
C ARG A 110 -16.11 -11.66 9.64
N GLN A 111 -16.64 -11.66 10.86
CA GLN A 111 -17.81 -10.88 11.24
C GLN A 111 -17.44 -9.42 11.59
N GLY A 112 -16.15 -9.10 11.62
CA GLY A 112 -15.65 -7.77 11.99
C GLY A 112 -15.56 -7.55 13.49
N LYS A 113 -15.63 -8.61 14.29
CA LYS A 113 -15.45 -8.53 15.74
C LYS A 113 -13.96 -8.58 16.06
N VAL A 114 -13.52 -7.74 16.99
CA VAL A 114 -12.16 -7.78 17.53
C VAL A 114 -11.99 -9.07 18.34
N VAL A 115 -11.03 -9.91 17.93
CA VAL A 115 -10.69 -11.17 18.62
C VAL A 115 -9.39 -11.08 19.41
N ALA A 116 -8.51 -10.14 19.05
CA ALA A 116 -7.31 -9.81 19.81
C ALA A 116 -6.89 -8.37 19.52
N GLY A 117 -6.14 -7.77 20.43
CA GLY A 117 -5.60 -6.44 20.24
C GLY A 117 -4.44 -6.15 21.18
N THR A 118 -3.55 -5.27 20.76
CA THR A 118 -2.47 -4.74 21.60
C THR A 118 -2.15 -3.30 21.21
N VAL A 119 -1.60 -2.54 22.15
CA VAL A 119 -1.11 -1.18 21.93
C VAL A 119 0.41 -1.22 21.90
N ILE A 120 0.98 -0.63 20.87
CA ILE A 120 2.43 -0.56 20.61
C ILE A 120 2.85 0.90 20.72
N GLY A 121 3.94 1.17 21.44
CA GLY A 121 4.39 2.54 21.76
C GLY A 121 4.92 3.32 20.56
N GLU A 122 5.10 2.64 19.43
CA GLU A 122 5.63 3.17 18.19
C GLU A 122 4.57 3.28 17.08
N GLN A 123 4.88 4.05 16.03
CA GLN A 123 4.12 4.07 14.80
C GLN A 123 4.46 2.83 13.94
N ILE A 124 3.57 1.85 13.94
CA ILE A 124 3.69 0.68 13.09
C ILE A 124 3.36 1.09 11.64
N THR A 125 4.28 0.78 10.73
CA THR A 125 4.21 1.15 9.30
C THR A 125 3.88 -0.04 8.41
N SER A 126 4.05 -1.28 8.90
CA SER A 126 3.71 -2.48 8.14
C SER A 126 3.40 -3.66 9.05
N VAL A 127 2.58 -4.58 8.54
CA VAL A 127 2.27 -5.87 9.17
C VAL A 127 2.25 -6.99 8.14
N ALA A 128 2.74 -8.16 8.52
CA ALA A 128 2.76 -9.33 7.66
C ALA A 128 2.57 -10.61 8.46
N TRP A 129 1.70 -11.49 7.96
CA TRP A 129 1.49 -12.81 8.55
C TRP A 129 2.57 -13.79 8.09
N ARG A 130 3.22 -14.45 9.05
CA ARG A 130 4.11 -15.59 8.80
C ARG A 130 3.33 -16.91 8.74
N SER A 131 2.28 -17.03 9.55
CA SER A 131 1.37 -18.18 9.61
C SER A 131 0.03 -17.73 10.22
N GLU A 132 -0.97 -18.61 10.32
CA GLU A 132 -2.27 -18.30 10.94
C GLU A 132 -2.21 -17.77 12.37
N SER A 133 -1.11 -18.02 13.08
CA SER A 133 -0.93 -17.65 14.49
C SER A 133 0.23 -16.69 14.73
N GLN A 134 0.98 -16.33 13.69
CA GLN A 134 2.18 -15.51 13.81
C GLN A 134 2.07 -14.29 12.91
N LEU A 135 1.92 -13.13 13.54
CA LEU A 135 1.88 -11.83 12.91
C LEU A 135 3.14 -11.03 13.27
N LEU A 136 3.82 -10.50 12.26
CA LEU A 136 4.91 -9.57 12.42
C LEU A 136 4.38 -8.15 12.22
N ALA A 137 4.77 -7.24 13.11
CA ALA A 137 4.53 -5.80 12.98
C ALA A 137 5.86 -5.06 13.01
N THR A 138 6.05 -4.11 12.11
CA THR A 138 7.29 -3.34 12.02
C THR A 138 7.00 -1.84 12.09
N ALA A 139 7.89 -1.12 12.77
CA ALA A 139 7.92 0.33 12.80
C ALA A 139 9.23 0.81 12.16
N VAL A 140 9.16 1.92 11.44
CA VAL A 140 10.35 2.63 10.95
C VAL A 140 10.26 4.06 11.45
N GLN A 141 11.25 4.48 12.22
CA GLN A 141 11.37 5.85 12.70
C GLN A 141 12.51 6.55 11.97
N ILE A 142 12.21 7.69 11.34
CA ILE A 142 13.20 8.53 10.68
C ILE A 142 13.49 9.72 11.60
N THR A 143 14.70 9.76 12.17
CA THR A 143 15.17 10.90 12.95
C THR A 143 16.02 11.80 12.06
N LYS A 144 15.53 13.02 11.77
CA LYS A 144 16.30 14.00 11.01
C LYS A 144 17.18 14.81 11.96
N PHE A 145 18.48 14.69 11.79
CA PHE A 145 19.45 15.60 12.43
C PHE A 145 19.78 16.72 11.46
N SER A 146 19.85 17.96 11.96
CA SER A 146 20.36 19.11 11.23
C SER A 146 21.59 19.61 11.96
N PHE A 147 22.70 19.71 11.23
CA PHE A 147 23.92 20.32 11.70
C PHE A 147 24.08 21.62 10.92
N GLY A 148 23.96 22.75 11.60
CA GLY A 148 24.34 24.04 11.03
C GLY A 148 25.86 24.19 11.11
N SER A 149 26.52 24.55 10.02
CA SER A 149 27.86 25.10 10.10
C SER A 149 27.74 26.50 10.71
N GLN A 150 28.04 26.63 12.00
CA GLN A 150 28.39 27.93 12.54
C GLN A 150 29.72 28.34 11.90
N LEU A 151 29.64 29.19 10.88
CA LEU A 151 30.74 30.02 10.37
C LEU A 151 30.37 31.47 10.60
#